data_AF-A0A090SUX9-F1
#
_entry.id   AF-A0A090SUX9-F1
#
_cell.length_a   1.000
_cell.length_b   1.000
_cell.length_c   1.000
_cell.angle_alpha   90.00
_cell.angle_beta   90.00
_cell.angle_gamma   90.00
#
_symmetry.space_group_name_H-M   'P 1'
#
loop_
_entity.id
_entity.type
_entity.pdbx_description
1 polymer ?
#
loop_
_entity_poly.entity_id
_entity_poly.type
_entity_poly.pdbx_seq_one_letter_code
_entity_poly.pdbx_strand_id
1 'polypeptide(L)'
;MSSQNYIRTNFTIAWPLALNALLMQSMLMIDIWLVSPLGEKPLAAMGIATTIVAFILGIQMALANGSQLVLSRAVGSGRPQALSSAVSSGMLINFAVALLFWTLLSLFEAPLLA
;
A
#
# COMPACT_ATOMS: atom_id res chain seq x y z
N MET A 1 24.83 10.95 -28.01
CA MET A 1 23.61 10.11 -28.16
C MET A 1 22.71 10.35 -26.94
N SER A 2 22.18 11.57 -26.84
CA SER A 2 20.75 11.96 -26.98
C SER A 2 19.93 11.84 -25.69
N SER A 3 20.08 12.83 -24.79
CA SER A 3 19.19 13.05 -23.64
C SER A 3 17.70 13.17 -24.01
N GLN A 4 17.37 13.51 -25.27
CA GLN A 4 15.98 13.60 -25.73
C GLN A 4 15.23 12.26 -25.65
N ASN A 5 15.91 11.13 -25.85
CA ASN A 5 15.27 9.81 -25.76
C ASN A 5 14.89 9.45 -24.33
N TYR A 6 15.72 9.79 -23.34
CA TYR A 6 15.43 9.52 -21.92
C TYR A 6 14.23 10.32 -21.42
N ILE A 7 14.09 11.60 -21.84
CA ILE A 7 12.94 12.43 -21.46
C ILE A 7 11.64 11.84 -22.00
N ARG A 8 11.61 11.43 -23.28
CA ARG A 8 10.43 10.78 -23.87
C ARG A 8 10.07 9.48 -23.16
N THR A 9 11.04 8.58 -22.93
CA THR A 9 10.80 7.31 -22.22
C THR A 9 10.31 7.54 -20.80
N ASN A 10 10.92 8.48 -20.07
CA ASN A 10 10.48 8.83 -18.73
C ASN A 10 9.06 9.38 -18.73
N PHE A 11 8.69 10.23 -19.70
CA PHE A 11 7.34 10.78 -19.81
C PHE A 11 6.29 9.71 -20.13
N THR A 12 6.64 8.71 -20.95
CA THR A 12 5.77 7.56 -21.25
C THR A 12 5.45 6.71 -20.02
N ILE A 13 6.37 6.64 -19.04
CA ILE A 13 6.17 5.90 -17.78
C ILE A 13 5.53 6.81 -16.71
N ALA A 14 5.92 8.08 -16.65
CA ALA A 14 5.48 9.03 -15.63
C ALA A 14 4.00 9.40 -15.76
N TRP A 15 3.49 9.62 -16.97
CA TRP A 15 2.08 9.94 -17.18
C TRP A 15 1.10 8.87 -16.66
N PRO A 16 1.22 7.58 -17.02
CA PRO A 16 0.33 6.54 -16.49
C PRO A 16 0.51 6.35 -14.98
N LEU A 17 1.71 6.51 -14.44
CA LEU A 17 1.95 6.44 -13.00
C LEU A 17 1.25 7.59 -12.25
N ALA A 18 1.34 8.81 -12.77
CA ALA A 18 0.64 9.97 -12.20
C ALA A 18 -0.88 9.80 -12.29
N LEU A 19 -1.40 9.31 -13.42
CA LEU A 19 -2.81 9.00 -13.58
C LEU A 19 -3.27 7.95 -12.55
N ASN A 20 -2.50 6.89 -12.35
CA ASN A 20 -2.80 5.87 -11.35
C ASN A 20 -2.90 6.46 -9.93
N ALA A 21 -1.95 7.32 -9.54
CA ALA A 21 -1.98 8.00 -8.25
C ALA A 21 -3.22 8.92 -8.10
N LEU A 22 -3.57 9.67 -9.16
CA LEU A 22 -4.77 10.51 -9.17
C LEU A 22 -6.04 9.68 -9.03
N LEU A 23 -6.13 8.54 -9.72
CA LEU A 23 -7.27 7.63 -9.63
C LEU A 23 -7.41 7.04 -8.22
N MET A 24 -6.30 6.60 -7.61
CA MET A 24 -6.31 6.11 -6.22
C MET A 24 -6.81 7.18 -5.25
N GLN A 25 -6.34 8.42 -5.38
CA GLN A 25 -6.78 9.51 -4.51
C GLN A 25 -8.25 9.88 -4.75
N SER A 26 -8.70 9.82 -6.01
CA SER A 26 -10.10 10.07 -6.37
C SER A 26 -11.02 9.00 -5.77
N MET A 27 -10.58 7.74 -5.72
CA MET A 27 -11.31 6.66 -5.08
C MET A 27 -11.61 6.97 -3.61
N LEU A 28 -10.60 7.41 -2.85
CA LEU A 28 -10.78 7.80 -1.45
C LEU A 28 -11.78 8.95 -1.28
N MET A 29 -11.77 9.93 -2.20
CA MET A 29 -12.74 11.02 -2.16
C MET A 29 -14.17 10.53 -2.43
N ILE A 30 -14.33 9.61 -3.39
CA ILE A 30 -15.62 9.02 -3.74
C ILE A 30 -16.17 8.19 -2.57
N ASP A 31 -15.31 7.43 -1.86
CA ASP A 31 -15.72 6.65 -0.69
C ASP A 31 -16.31 7.54 0.41
N ILE A 32 -15.65 8.66 0.72
CA ILE A 32 -16.16 9.64 1.70
C ILE A 32 -17.45 10.28 1.20
N TRP A 33 -17.52 10.62 -0.09
CA TRP A 33 -18.69 11.23 -0.68
C TRP A 33 -19.92 10.30 -0.66
N LEU A 34 -19.73 8.99 -0.84
CA LEU A 34 -20.79 7.98 -0.76
C LEU A 34 -21.32 7.79 0.68
N VAL A 35 -20.46 7.95 1.68
CA VAL A 35 -20.83 7.79 3.10
C VAL A 35 -21.44 9.06 3.68
N SER A 36 -21.06 10.24 3.17
CA SER A 36 -21.52 11.56 3.66
C SER A 36 -23.05 11.70 3.80
N PRO A 37 -23.90 11.23 2.86
CA PRO A 37 -25.36 11.33 2.99
C PRO A 37 -25.96 10.47 4.11
N LEU A 38 -25.22 9.49 4.66
CA LEU A 38 -25.73 8.58 5.70
C LEU A 38 -25.80 9.26 7.09
N GLY A 39 -25.33 10.51 7.21
CA GLY A 39 -25.39 11.31 8.42
C GLY A 39 -24.06 11.37 9.18
N GLU A 40 -24.05 12.09 10.30
CA GLU A 40 -22.83 12.39 11.06
C GLU A 40 -22.22 11.17 11.75
N LYS A 41 -23.04 10.23 12.25
CA LYS A 41 -22.55 9.06 12.98
C LYS A 41 -21.72 8.11 12.09
N PRO A 42 -22.19 7.68 10.91
CA PRO A 42 -21.37 6.88 9.99
C PRO A 42 -20.11 7.61 9.53
N LEU A 43 -20.18 8.93 9.32
CA LEU A 43 -19.03 9.73 8.90
C LEU A 43 -17.96 9.82 10.00
N ALA A 44 -18.37 10.01 11.27
CA ALA A 44 -17.46 9.99 12.42
C ALA A 44 -16.80 8.61 12.60
N ALA A 45 -17.58 7.53 12.47
CA ALA A 45 -17.06 6.17 12.52
C ALA A 45 -16.05 5.89 11.39
N MET A 46 -16.33 6.36 10.18
CA MET A 46 -15.41 6.27 9.04
C MET A 46 -14.08 6.99 9.31
N GLY A 47 -14.10 8.14 9.99
CA GLY A 47 -12.87 8.87 10.35
C GLY A 47 -11.97 8.07 11.31
N ILE A 48 -12.56 7.44 12.33
CA ILE A 48 -11.85 6.57 13.27
C ILE A 48 -11.28 5.35 12.53
N ALA A 49 -12.11 4.68 11.73
CA ALA A 49 -11.70 3.52 10.94
C ALA A 49 -10.55 3.86 9.98
N THR A 50 -10.63 5.01 9.29
CA THR A 50 -9.60 5.47 8.36
C THR A 50 -8.27 5.70 9.07
N THR A 51 -8.28 6.24 10.29
CA THR A 51 -7.06 6.47 11.08
C THR A 51 -6.40 5.14 11.47
N ILE A 52 -7.19 4.16 11.91
CA ILE A 52 -6.69 2.82 12.26
C ILE A 52 -6.10 2.14 11.01
N VAL A 53 -6.82 2.19 9.89
CA VAL A 53 -6.36 1.61 8.62
C VAL A 53 -5.09 2.31 8.13
N ALA A 54 -4.99 3.64 8.22
CA ALA A 54 -3.80 4.39 7.82
C ALA A 54 -2.56 3.99 8.64
N PHE A 55 -2.72 3.75 9.95
CA PHE A 55 -1.64 3.25 10.79
C PHE A 55 -1.13 1.87 10.32
N ILE A 56 -2.06 0.94 10.06
CA ILE A 56 -1.72 -0.41 9.57
C ILE A 56 -1.05 -0.34 8.20
N LEU A 57 -1.59 0.49 7.29
CA LEU A 57 -1.00 0.72 5.97
C LEU A 57 0.40 1.32 6.06
N GLY A 58 0.67 2.21 7.03
CA GLY A 58 2.00 2.76 7.26
C GLY A 58 3.04 1.67 7.59
N ILE A 59 2.67 0.71 8.44
CA ILE A 59 3.53 -0.45 8.77
C ILE A 59 3.73 -1.33 7.54
N GLN A 60 2.66 -1.63 6.80
CA GLN A 60 2.75 -2.39 5.56
C GLN A 60 3.65 -1.70 4.51
N MET A 61 3.56 -0.38 4.37
CA MET A 61 4.43 0.38 3.48
C MET A 61 5.89 0.32 3.92
N ALA A 62 6.17 0.39 5.22
CA ALA A 62 7.53 0.22 5.73
C ALA A 62 8.11 -1.17 5.39
N LEU A 63 7.31 -2.22 5.55
CA LEU A 63 7.70 -3.60 5.19
C LEU A 63 7.85 -3.79 3.68
N ALA A 64 6.96 -3.20 2.87
CA ALA A 64 7.03 -3.24 1.42
C ALA A 64 8.30 -2.55 0.92
N ASN A 65 8.61 -1.36 1.42
CA ASN A 65 9.84 -0.63 1.09
C ASN A 65 11.10 -1.40 1.54
N GLY A 66 11.08 -1.99 2.73
CA GLY A 66 12.18 -2.83 3.23
C GLY A 66 12.40 -4.09 2.38
N SER A 67 11.31 -4.75 1.99
CA SER A 67 11.32 -5.93 1.10
C SER A 67 11.84 -5.56 -0.29
N GLN A 68 11.41 -4.42 -0.83
CA GLN A 68 11.90 -3.89 -2.10
C GLN A 68 13.40 -3.63 -2.05
N LEU A 69 13.95 -3.08 -0.96
CA LEU A 69 15.39 -2.86 -0.81
C LEU A 69 16.19 -4.17 -0.77
N VAL A 70 15.70 -5.19 -0.06
CA VAL A 70 16.31 -6.54 -0.05
C VAL A 70 16.25 -7.15 -1.44
N LEU A 71 15.10 -7.02 -2.12
CA LEU A 71 14.89 -7.53 -3.46
C LEU A 71 15.83 -6.87 -4.48
N SER A 72 15.98 -5.54 -4.44
CA SER A 72 16.91 -4.81 -5.30
C SER A 72 18.35 -5.28 -5.12
N ARG A 73 18.79 -5.53 -3.88
CA ARG A 73 20.12 -6.11 -3.60
C ARG A 73 20.25 -7.54 -4.14
N ALA A 74 19.21 -8.36 -4.00
CA ALA A 74 19.21 -9.73 -4.50
C ALA A 74 19.28 -9.77 -6.03
N VAL A 75 18.49 -8.94 -6.73
CA VAL A 75 18.54 -8.77 -8.19
C VAL A 75 19.94 -8.31 -8.63
N GLY A 76 20.53 -7.32 -7.96
CA GLY A 76 21.87 -6.82 -8.27
C GLY A 76 23.00 -7.82 -8.02
N SER A 77 22.78 -8.84 -7.19
CA SER A 77 23.81 -9.85 -6.85
C SER A 77 24.03 -10.92 -7.93
N GLY A 78 23.17 -10.98 -8.96
CA GLY A 78 23.24 -11.97 -10.03
C GLY A 78 23.00 -13.43 -9.60
N ARG A 79 22.60 -13.68 -8.36
CA ARG A 79 22.33 -15.03 -7.82
C ARG A 79 20.83 -15.32 -7.81
N PRO A 80 20.31 -16.18 -8.71
CA PRO A 80 18.87 -16.44 -8.80
C PRO A 80 18.28 -17.09 -7.54
N GLN A 81 19.08 -17.88 -6.81
CA GLN A 81 18.66 -18.49 -5.54
C GLN A 81 18.43 -17.43 -4.44
N ALA A 82 19.28 -16.40 -4.38
CA ALA A 82 19.13 -15.30 -3.44
C ALA A 82 17.89 -14.46 -3.76
N LEU A 83 17.58 -14.27 -5.05
CA LEU A 83 16.37 -13.60 -5.52
C LEU A 83 15.10 -14.37 -5.10
N SER A 84 15.04 -15.67 -5.37
CA SER A 84 13.89 -16.49 -4.98
C SER A 84 13.68 -16.50 -3.47
N SER A 85 14.75 -16.65 -2.68
CA SER A 85 14.67 -16.62 -1.22
C SER A 85 14.21 -15.26 -0.69
N ALA A 86 14.67 -14.15 -1.28
CA ALA A 86 14.25 -12.80 -0.92
C ALA A 86 12.76 -12.57 -1.22
N VAL A 87 12.27 -13.00 -2.38
CA VAL A 87 10.85 -12.90 -2.74
C VAL A 87 9.99 -13.72 -1.79
N SER A 88 10.33 -15.00 -1.57
CA SER A 88 9.55 -15.88 -0.70
C SER A 88 9.52 -15.38 0.74
N SER A 89 10.67 -14.96 1.28
CA SER A 89 10.76 -14.40 2.64
C SER A 89 9.98 -13.09 2.76
N GLY A 90 10.12 -12.19 1.79
CA GLY A 90 9.38 -10.93 1.75
C GLY A 90 7.86 -11.16 1.69
N MET A 91 7.40 -12.05 0.81
CA MET A 91 5.98 -12.42 0.72
C MET A 91 5.46 -13.03 2.03
N LEU A 92 6.18 -13.99 2.61
CA LEU A 92 5.80 -14.61 3.89
C LEU A 92 5.67 -13.58 5.01
N ILE A 93 6.62 -12.66 5.14
CA ILE A 93 6.60 -11.63 6.18
C ILE A 93 5.41 -10.68 5.98
N ASN A 94 5.22 -10.14 4.76
CA ASN A 94 4.13 -9.21 4.48
C ASN A 94 2.75 -9.90 4.68
N PHE A 95 2.62 -11.15 4.25
CA PHE A 95 1.39 -11.93 4.40
C PHE A 95 1.11 -12.27 5.86
N ALA A 96 2.11 -12.69 6.63
CA ALA A 96 1.97 -12.97 8.05
C ALA A 96 1.55 -11.71 8.83
N VAL A 97 2.15 -10.56 8.52
CA VAL A 97 1.78 -9.28 9.15
C VAL A 97 0.37 -8.84 8.74
N ALA A 98 -0.01 -9.04 7.47
CA ALA A 98 -1.38 -8.77 7.02
C ALA A 98 -2.40 -9.63 7.76
N LEU A 99 -2.12 -10.93 7.90
CA LEU A 99 -2.99 -11.87 8.61
C LEU A 99 -3.10 -11.52 10.10
N LEU A 100 -1.99 -11.11 10.72
CA LEU A 100 -1.97 -10.64 12.10
C LEU A 100 -2.87 -9.41 12.29
N PHE A 101 -2.73 -8.38 11.45
CA PHE A 101 -3.58 -7.20 11.56
C PHE A 101 -5.04 -7.49 11.25
N TRP A 102 -5.33 -8.33 10.26
CA TRP A 102 -6.69 -8.78 9.97
C TRP A 102 -7.33 -9.50 11.17
N THR A 103 -6.58 -10.39 11.82
CA THR A 103 -7.03 -11.13 13.02
C THR A 103 -7.23 -10.19 14.21
N LEU A 104 -6.35 -9.21 14.41
CA LEU A 104 -6.51 -8.20 15.45
C LEU A 104 -7.76 -7.35 15.21
N LEU A 105 -7.99 -6.89 13.97
CA LEU A 105 -9.16 -6.08 13.66
C LEU A 105 -10.47 -6.86 13.85
N SER A 106 -10.51 -8.14 13.45
CA SER A 106 -11.72 -8.95 13.62
C SER A 106 -12.02 -9.33 15.07
N LEU A 107 -10.99 -9.54 15.90
CA LEU A 107 -11.19 -9.83 17.33
C LEU A 107 -11.62 -8.60 18.14
N PHE A 108 -11.17 -7.41 17.74
CA PHE A 108 -11.41 -6.16 18.48
C PHE A 108 -12.50 -5.28 17.84
N GLU A 109 -13.26 -5.78 16.86
CA GLU A 109 -14.32 -5.03 16.16
C GLU A 109 -15.38 -4.45 17.12
N ALA A 110 -15.77 -5.22 18.15
CA ALA A 110 -16.78 -4.82 19.13
C ALA A 110 -16.29 -3.71 20.09
N PRO A 111 -15.09 -3.81 20.72
CA PRO A 111 -14.57 -2.74 21.57
C PRO A 111 -14.02 -1.52 20.82
N LEU A 112 -13.78 -1.59 19.51
CA LEU A 112 -13.29 -0.45 18.70
C LEU A 112 -14.42 0.43 18.15
N LEU A 113 -15.65 -0.08 18.08
CA LEU A 113 -16.81 0.60 17.47
C LEU A 113 -17.92 0.96 18.49
N ALA A 114 -17.74 0.62 19.77
CA ALA A 114 -18.61 1.00 20.89
C ALA A 114 -18.17 2.33 21.51
#